data_AF-A0A842SNP0-F1
#
_entry.id   AF-A0A842SNP0-F1
#
_cell.length_a   1.000
_cell.length_b   1.000
_cell.length_c   1.000
_cell.angle_alpha   90.00
_cell.angle_beta   90.00
_cell.angle_gamma   90.00
#
_symmetry.space_group_name_H-M   'P 1'
#
loop_
_entity.id
_entity.type
_entity.pdbx_description
1 polymer ?
#
loop_
_entity_poly.entity_id
_entity_poly.type
_entity_poly.pdbx_seq_one_letter_code
_entity_poly.pdbx_strand_id
1 'polypeptide(L)'
;MNLYTDINAVSACREFSCSACCRENSMPLTIRDIQRIVKKGFKPEDFIVRKNNERHLRNLEDSCVFLKEGKCTIYPIRPEGCRLYPLIYDSSKNRVIIDQLCPHSENFNIKQNRSKQLRELVKRIKREKRREFLI
;
A
#
# COMPACT_ATOMS: atom_id res chain seq x y z
N MET A 1 19.27 2.14 -20.58
CA MET A 1 18.51 3.29 -20.03
C MET A 1 17.91 2.86 -18.69
N ASN A 2 18.56 3.25 -17.59
CA ASN A 2 18.34 2.67 -16.26
C ASN A 2 17.25 3.45 -15.51
N LEU A 3 16.07 2.86 -15.33
CA LEU A 3 14.88 3.50 -14.73
C LEU A 3 14.92 3.59 -13.18
N TYR A 4 16.12 3.66 -12.59
CA TYR A 4 16.35 3.55 -11.14
C TYR A 4 16.97 4.80 -10.49
N THR A 5 16.88 5.98 -11.11
CA THR A 5 17.27 7.24 -10.46
C THR A 5 16.05 7.94 -9.87
N ASP A 6 15.64 7.50 -8.69
CA ASP A 6 14.99 8.37 -7.72
C ASP A 6 15.51 7.96 -6.33
N ILE A 7 16.85 7.95 -6.20
CA ILE A 7 17.59 7.54 -5.00
C ILE A 7 17.37 8.54 -3.83
N ASN A 8 16.78 9.72 -4.08
CA ASN A 8 16.61 10.78 -3.10
C ASN A 8 15.16 11.19 -2.81
N ALA A 9 14.15 10.47 -3.30
CA ALA A 9 12.78 10.70 -2.85
C ALA A 9 12.58 10.04 -1.47
N VAL A 10 13.07 10.69 -0.42
CA VAL A 10 12.65 10.36 0.95
C VAL A 10 11.14 10.55 0.97
N SER A 11 10.38 9.47 1.00
CA SER A 11 8.93 9.61 1.14
C SER A 11 8.67 10.29 2.48
N ALA A 12 7.74 11.26 2.54
CA ALA A 12 7.43 12.01 3.75
C ALA A 12 7.29 11.12 5.00
N CYS A 13 6.79 9.88 4.86
CA CYS A 13 6.73 8.90 5.93
C CYS A 13 8.09 8.63 6.64
N ARG A 14 9.20 8.60 5.90
CA ARG A 14 10.55 8.38 6.44
C ARG A 14 11.16 9.67 6.98
N GLU A 15 10.94 10.78 6.28
CA GLU A 15 11.42 12.10 6.70
C GLU A 15 10.84 12.49 8.06
N PHE A 16 9.53 12.32 8.22
CA PHE A 16 8.81 12.66 9.44
C PHE A 16 8.67 11.49 10.44
N SER A 17 9.33 10.35 10.20
CA SER A 17 9.16 9.13 11.01
C SER A 17 7.69 8.76 11.28
N CYS A 18 6.82 8.98 10.30
CA CYS A 18 5.38 8.86 10.42
C CYS A 18 4.91 7.41 10.25
N SER A 19 4.02 6.97 11.15
CA SER A 19 3.39 5.65 11.14
C SER A 19 1.86 5.68 11.13
N ALA A 20 1.24 6.85 10.91
CA ALA A 20 -0.22 7.03 11.01
C ALA A 20 -1.02 6.02 10.16
N CYS A 21 -0.66 5.86 8.88
CA CYS A 21 -1.35 4.90 8.01
C CYS A 21 -1.13 3.44 8.40
N CYS A 22 -0.10 3.12 9.19
CA CYS A 22 0.12 1.78 9.70
C CYS A 22 -0.77 1.47 10.92
N ARG A 23 -1.40 2.48 11.54
CA ARG A 23 -2.29 2.30 12.70
C ARG A 23 -3.76 2.22 12.28
N GLU A 24 -4.15 2.88 11.20
CA GLU A 24 -5.58 3.03 10.90
C GLU A 24 -6.01 2.35 9.59
N ASN A 25 -5.08 1.99 8.70
CA ASN A 25 -5.44 1.60 7.35
C ASN A 25 -5.53 0.07 7.16
N SER A 26 -6.49 -0.37 6.33
CA SER A 26 -6.67 -1.75 5.87
C SER A 26 -6.11 -1.90 4.45
N MET A 27 -4.79 -1.99 4.32
CA MET A 27 -4.11 -1.95 3.02
C MET A 27 -4.43 -3.18 2.14
N PRO A 28 -5.04 -3.03 0.95
CA PRO A 28 -5.19 -4.10 -0.02
C PRO A 28 -3.85 -4.67 -0.52
N LEU A 29 -3.81 -5.96 -0.79
CA LEU A 29 -2.65 -6.68 -1.30
C LEU A 29 -2.93 -7.32 -2.65
N THR A 30 -2.01 -7.13 -3.59
CA THR A 30 -1.96 -7.93 -4.82
C THR A 30 -1.26 -9.28 -4.59
N ILE A 31 -1.44 -10.24 -5.50
CA ILE A 31 -0.68 -11.50 -5.52
C ILE A 31 0.82 -11.19 -5.56
N ARG A 32 1.22 -10.16 -6.32
CA ARG A 32 2.61 -9.74 -6.43
C ARG A 32 3.17 -9.19 -5.11
N ASP A 33 2.36 -8.48 -4.32
CA ASP A 33 2.77 -8.04 -2.98
C ASP A 33 3.06 -9.24 -2.09
N ILE A 34 2.14 -10.20 -2.07
CA ILE A 34 2.24 -11.42 -1.27
C ILE A 34 3.47 -12.23 -1.66
N GLN A 35 3.68 -12.48 -2.96
CA GLN A 35 4.86 -13.20 -3.46
C GLN A 35 6.18 -12.55 -3.02
N ARG A 36 6.26 -11.22 -3.04
CA ARG A 36 7.46 -10.49 -2.58
C ARG A 36 7.70 -10.64 -1.08
N ILE A 37 6.64 -10.60 -0.28
CA ILE A 37 6.71 -10.74 1.17
C ILE A 37 7.07 -12.20 1.54
N VAL A 38 6.44 -13.19 0.91
CA VAL A 38 6.75 -14.62 1.10
C VAL A 38 8.20 -14.94 0.73
N LYS A 39 8.73 -14.36 -0.35
CA LYS A 39 10.15 -14.53 -0.74
C LYS A 39 11.14 -14.03 0.34
N LYS A 40 10.68 -13.23 1.31
CA LYS A 40 11.48 -12.79 2.46
C LYS A 40 11.30 -13.66 3.71
N GLY A 41 10.57 -14.77 3.62
CA GLY A 41 10.43 -15.77 4.69
C GLY A 41 9.18 -15.62 5.55
N PHE A 42 8.28 -14.67 5.24
CA PHE A 42 7.02 -14.51 5.97
C PHE A 42 5.96 -15.50 5.46
N LYS A 43 5.21 -16.11 6.38
CA LYS A 43 4.12 -17.00 5.99
C LYS A 43 2.85 -16.20 5.68
N PRO A 44 2.11 -16.51 4.59
CA PRO A 44 0.89 -15.78 4.22
C PRO A 44 -0.12 -15.58 5.36
N GLU A 45 -0.33 -16.60 6.18
CA GLU A 45 -1.25 -16.60 7.33
C GLU A 45 -0.91 -15.53 8.38
N ASP A 46 0.38 -15.20 8.53
CA ASP A 46 0.86 -14.24 9.52
C ASP A 46 0.52 -12.80 9.14
N PHE A 47 0.40 -12.49 7.84
CA PHE A 47 0.27 -11.10 7.38
C PHE A 47 -0.91 -10.82 6.46
N ILE A 48 -1.68 -11.84 6.07
CA ILE A 48 -2.86 -11.67 5.23
C ILE A 48 -4.12 -11.89 6.07
N VAL A 49 -5.10 -11.01 5.86
CA VAL A 49 -6.49 -11.22 6.26
C VAL A 49 -7.39 -11.04 5.04
N ARG A 50 -8.45 -11.85 4.94
CA ARG A 50 -9.46 -11.69 3.87
C ARG A 50 -10.62 -10.82 4.38
N LYS A 51 -11.03 -9.85 3.58
CA LYS A 51 -12.21 -9.00 3.81
C LYS A 51 -12.98 -8.88 2.51
N ASN A 52 -14.25 -9.26 2.49
CA ASN A 52 -15.10 -9.17 1.29
C ASN A 52 -14.44 -9.75 0.02
N ASN A 53 -13.81 -10.93 0.14
CA ASN A 53 -13.05 -11.61 -0.93
C ASN A 53 -11.86 -10.82 -1.51
N GLU A 54 -11.35 -9.85 -0.74
CA GLU A 54 -10.10 -9.14 -1.02
C GLU A 54 -9.05 -9.48 0.03
N ARG A 55 -7.79 -9.59 -0.39
CA ARG A 55 -6.64 -9.82 0.50
C ARG A 55 -6.16 -8.47 1.01
N HIS A 56 -6.10 -8.33 2.33
CA HIS A 56 -5.55 -7.15 2.99
C HIS A 56 -4.38 -7.53 3.88
N LEU A 57 -3.52 -6.55 4.10
CA LEU A 57 -2.51 -6.60 5.14
C LEU A 57 -3.20 -6.71 6.50
N ARG A 58 -2.75 -7.66 7.31
CA ARG A 58 -3.29 -7.90 8.65
C ARG A 58 -2.92 -6.76 9.59
N ASN A 59 -3.90 -6.34 10.38
CA ASN A 59 -3.69 -5.51 11.58
C ASN A 59 -3.89 -6.38 12.83
N LEU A 60 -3.07 -6.16 13.86
CA LEU A 60 -3.17 -6.69 15.21
C LEU A 60 -3.37 -5.49 16.14
N GLU A 61 -4.37 -5.52 17.01
CA GLU A 61 -4.66 -4.43 17.97
C GLU A 61 -4.64 -3.04 17.31
N ASP A 62 -5.35 -2.90 16.18
CA ASP A 62 -5.42 -1.65 15.41
C ASP A 62 -4.05 -1.13 14.96
N SER A 63 -3.15 -2.02 14.56
CA SER A 63 -1.90 -1.67 13.89
C SER A 63 -1.43 -2.75 12.94
N CYS A 64 -0.83 -2.36 11.81
CA CYS A 64 -0.24 -3.26 10.84
C CYS A 64 0.72 -4.24 11.51
N VAL A 65 0.64 -5.53 11.17
CA VAL A 65 1.50 -6.60 11.72
C VAL A 65 3.01 -6.31 11.55
N PHE A 66 3.37 -5.51 10.55
CA PHE A 66 4.76 -5.10 10.29
C PHE A 66 5.17 -3.80 10.98
N LEU A 67 4.31 -3.18 11.79
CA LEU A 67 4.67 -2.02 12.61
C LEU A 67 5.31 -2.49 13.92
N LYS A 68 6.57 -2.13 14.15
CA LYS A 68 7.30 -2.35 15.41
C LYS A 68 8.02 -1.07 15.80
N GLU A 69 7.82 -0.62 17.04
CA GLU A 69 8.46 0.59 17.57
C GLU A 69 8.31 1.82 16.64
N GLY A 70 7.11 1.99 16.07
CA GLY A 70 6.81 3.10 15.15
C GLY A 70 7.40 2.95 13.74
N LYS A 71 8.06 1.83 13.41
CA LYS A 71 8.70 1.60 12.11
C LYS A 71 8.14 0.38 11.40
N CYS A 72 8.05 0.46 10.07
CA CYS A 72 7.67 -0.68 9.23
C CYS A 72 8.87 -1.61 9.05
N THR A 73 8.80 -2.83 9.57
CA THR A 73 9.88 -3.83 9.51
C THR A 73 10.16 -4.32 8.09
N ILE A 74 9.20 -4.21 7.18
CA ILE A 74 9.33 -4.62 5.77
C ILE A 74 9.43 -3.43 4.80
N TYR A 75 9.82 -2.25 5.28
CA TYR A 75 9.77 -1.00 4.50
C TYR A 75 10.31 -1.09 3.06
N PRO A 76 11.47 -1.72 2.77
CA PRO A 76 11.98 -1.81 1.40
C PRO A 76 11.05 -2.59 0.46
N ILE A 77 10.37 -3.61 0.98
CA ILE A 77 9.49 -4.50 0.22
C ILE A 77 8.00 -4.21 0.42
N ARG A 78 7.64 -3.17 1.19
CA ARG A 78 6.26 -2.77 1.53
C ARG A 78 5.29 -2.86 0.34
N PRO A 79 4.00 -3.16 0.52
CA PRO A 79 3.05 -3.30 -0.59
C PRO A 79 3.01 -2.09 -1.56
N GLU A 80 2.59 -2.31 -2.81
CA GLU A 80 2.45 -1.23 -3.80
C GLU A 80 1.54 -0.09 -3.28
N GLY A 81 0.43 -0.42 -2.61
CA GLY A 81 -0.45 0.58 -2.00
C GLY A 81 0.26 1.43 -0.94
N CYS A 82 1.08 0.82 -0.06
CA CYS A 82 1.89 1.56 0.91
C CYS A 82 2.94 2.48 0.25
N ARG A 83 3.46 2.12 -0.94
CA ARG A 83 4.39 3.00 -1.68
C ARG A 83 3.69 4.17 -2.36
N LEU A 84 2.42 4.01 -2.72
CA LEU A 84 1.62 5.01 -3.42
C LEU A 84 0.92 5.98 -2.48
N TYR A 85 0.60 5.54 -1.26
CA TYR A 85 0.04 6.39 -0.21
C TYR A 85 0.85 7.69 -0.04
N PRO A 86 0.19 8.87 0.06
CA PRO A 86 -1.24 9.09 0.30
C PRO A 86 -2.13 9.21 -0.96
N LEU A 87 -1.65 8.82 -2.15
CA LEU A 87 -2.53 8.81 -3.33
C LEU A 87 -3.56 7.68 -3.20
N ILE A 88 -4.84 8.02 -3.26
CA ILE A 88 -5.97 7.09 -3.23
C ILE A 88 -6.89 7.30 -4.44
N TYR A 89 -7.69 6.28 -4.74
CA TYR A 89 -8.66 6.32 -5.83
C TYR A 89 -10.06 6.60 -5.27
N ASP A 90 -10.59 7.78 -5.57
CA ASP A 90 -11.97 8.12 -5.27
C ASP A 90 -12.88 7.55 -6.36
N SER A 91 -13.60 6.47 -6.03
CA SER A 91 -14.53 5.83 -6.96
C SER A 91 -15.76 6.68 -7.26
N SER A 92 -16.19 7.54 -6.34
CA SER A 92 -17.35 8.41 -6.55
C SER A 92 -17.03 9.52 -7.56
N LYS A 93 -15.82 10.08 -7.50
CA LYS A 93 -15.34 11.14 -8.41
C LYS A 93 -14.53 10.61 -9.59
N ASN A 94 -14.37 9.28 -9.68
CA ASN A 94 -13.62 8.57 -10.71
C ASN A 94 -12.18 9.10 -10.93
N ARG A 95 -11.52 9.56 -9.86
CA ARG A 95 -10.22 10.25 -9.95
C ARG A 95 -9.27 9.88 -8.82
N VAL A 96 -7.98 10.11 -9.08
CA VAL A 96 -6.94 10.00 -8.04
C VAL A 96 -6.96 11.29 -7.23
N ILE A 97 -6.97 11.15 -5.90
CA ILE A 97 -6.90 12.25 -4.94
C ILE A 97 -5.81 11.96 -3.90
N ILE A 98 -5.46 12.97 -3.10
CA ILE A 98 -4.63 12.79 -1.91
C ILE A 98 -5.57 12.55 -0.72
N ASP A 99 -5.31 11.48 0.01
CA ASP A 99 -6.02 11.16 1.24
C ASP A 99 -5.74 12.23 2.31
N GLN A 100 -6.81 12.87 2.78
CA GLN A 100 -6.75 13.92 3.80
C GLN A 100 -6.52 13.35 5.21
N LEU A 101 -6.66 12.04 5.40
CA LEU A 101 -6.29 11.37 6.65
C LEU A 101 -4.76 11.28 6.84
N CYS A 102 -3.98 11.56 5.79
CA CYS A 102 -2.54 11.68 5.92
C CYS A 102 -2.20 13.01 6.63
N PRO A 103 -1.49 13.00 7.78
CA PRO A 103 -1.11 14.23 8.48
C PRO A 103 -0.10 15.11 7.72
N HIS A 104 0.41 14.61 6.59
CA HIS A 104 1.34 15.31 5.71
C HIS A 104 0.76 15.50 4.31
N SER A 105 -0.56 15.41 4.13
CA SER A 105 -1.25 15.47 2.83
C SER A 105 -0.84 16.67 1.98
N GLU A 106 -0.63 17.83 2.62
CA GLU A 106 -0.20 19.09 1.99
C GLU A 106 1.18 19.02 1.34
N ASN A 107 2.05 18.10 1.80
CA ASN A 107 3.40 17.91 1.26
C ASN A 107 3.42 17.07 -0.04
N PHE A 108 2.24 16.68 -0.56
CA PHE A 108 2.14 15.83 -1.74
C PHE A 108 1.45 16.55 -2.90
N ASN A 109 1.94 16.25 -4.10
CA ASN A 109 1.28 16.59 -5.35
C ASN A 109 1.09 15.32 -6.21
N ILE A 110 -0.01 15.28 -6.97
CA ILE A 110 -0.33 14.13 -7.81
C ILE A 110 0.46 14.23 -9.13
N LYS A 111 1.52 13.43 -9.25
CA LYS A 111 2.24 13.26 -10.52
C LYS A 111 1.50 12.30 -11.45
N GLN A 112 1.49 12.57 -12.76
CA GLN A 112 0.77 11.77 -13.77
C GLN A 112 1.20 10.30 -13.77
N ASN A 113 2.50 10.03 -13.65
CA ASN A 113 3.03 8.67 -13.58
C ASN A 113 2.51 7.90 -12.35
N ARG A 114 2.46 8.54 -11.17
CA ARG A 114 1.93 7.94 -9.93
C ARG A 114 0.42 7.74 -9.99
N SER A 115 -0.31 8.67 -10.60
CA SER A 115 -1.75 8.53 -10.88
C SER A 115 -2.03 7.31 -11.77
N LYS A 116 -1.23 7.12 -12.84
CA LYS A 116 -1.30 5.93 -13.70
C LYS A 116 -0.99 4.65 -12.91
N GLN A 117 0.09 4.63 -12.12
CA GLN A 117 0.46 3.49 -11.28
C GLN A 117 -0.68 3.10 -10.33
N LEU A 118 -1.31 4.07 -9.67
CA LEU A 118 -2.43 3.80 -8.77
C LEU A 118 -3.65 3.23 -9.50
N ARG A 119 -4.02 3.79 -10.66
CA ARG A 119 -5.14 3.26 -11.46
C ARG A 119 -4.88 1.81 -11.88
N GLU A 120 -3.65 1.48 -12.28
CA GLU A 120 -3.28 0.11 -12.64
C GLU A 120 -3.27 -0.83 -11.42
N LEU A 121 -2.82 -0.36 -10.25
CA LEU A 121 -2.91 -1.12 -9.01
C LEU A 121 -4.37 -1.44 -8.66
N VAL A 122 -5.26 -0.44 -8.68
CA VAL A 122 -6.70 -0.62 -8.41
C VAL A 122 -7.34 -1.60 -9.38
N LYS A 123 -7.03 -1.50 -10.68
CA LYS A 123 -7.50 -2.48 -11.69
C LYS A 123 -7.02 -3.90 -11.37
N ARG A 124 -5.76 -4.06 -10.96
CA ARG A 124 -5.18 -5.36 -10.62
C ARG A 124 -5.88 -5.98 -9.41
N ILE A 125 -6.05 -5.22 -8.33
CA ILE A 125 -6.77 -5.67 -7.13
C ILE A 125 -8.18 -6.16 -7.50
N LYS A 126 -8.93 -5.36 -8.27
CA LYS A 126 -10.29 -5.74 -8.74
C LYS A 126 -10.30 -7.02 -9.59
N ARG A 127 -9.32 -7.20 -10.48
CA ARG A 127 -9.21 -8.40 -11.32
C ARG A 127 -8.88 -9.64 -10.48
N GLU A 128 -7.94 -9.52 -9.56
CA GLU A 128 -7.54 -10.62 -8.69
C GLU A 128 -8.68 -11.05 -7.76
N LYS A 129 -9.39 -10.08 -7.18
CA LYS A 129 -10.62 -10.32 -6.41
C LYS A 129 -11.64 -11.13 -7.22
N ARG A 130 -11.93 -10.74 -8.47
CA ARG A 130 -12.90 -11.46 -9.35
C ARG A 130 -12.49 -12.90 -9.65
N ARG A 131 -11.20 -13.18 -9.81
CA ARG A 131 -10.72 -14.55 -10.12
C ARG A 131 -10.94 -15.51 -8.96
N GLU A 132 -10.94 -15.02 -7.72
CA GLU A 132 -11.26 -15.82 -6.53
C GLU A 132 -12.76 -16.12 -6.39
N PHE A 133 -13.65 -15.47 -7.15
CA PHE A 133 -15.09 -15.83 -7.21
C PHE A 133 -15.41 -16.91 -8.27
N LEU A 134 -14.43 -17.31 -9.08
CA LEU A 134 -14.62 -18.25 -10.20
C LEU A 134 -14.10 -19.67 -9.88
N ILE A 135 -13.81 -19.92 -8.60
CA ILE A 135 -13.32 -21.18 -8.01
C ILE A 135 -14.22 -21.48 -6.82
#